data_AF-A0A9E0CZV7-F1
#
_entry.id   AF-A0A9E0CZV7-F1
#
_cell.length_a   1.000
_cell.length_b   1.000
_cell.length_c   1.000
_cell.angle_alpha   90.00
_cell.angle_beta   90.00
_cell.angle_gamma   90.00
#
_symmetry.space_group_name_H-M   'P 1'
#
loop_
_entity.id
_entity.type
_entity.pdbx_description
1 polymer ?
#
loop_
_entity_poly.entity_id
_entity_poly.type
_entity_poly.pdbx_seq_one_letter_code
_entity_poly.pdbx_strand_id
1 'polypeptide(L)'
;MTEIDTWQTPFLQGLMAPVFDERDDRDLEVVGEIPAGLRGMFVRTGPNPQFAPLGAYHPFDGDGMLHAVYLEDGKARYRNRFVESKGLLAERARGHACYGGMSNFQFPDPDVMEEGGMMKNTANTATVRHAGRYFTLLESGAPTEFDRDLNTLGEHDYDTERPEIDVADGERLERLGPRYGGLGCSRCTVQVQTVPVAGSATSAVAAPHREHAACVGNECVPQLLQRLPTR
;
A
#
# COMPACT_ATOMS: atom_id res chain seq x y z
N MET A 1 -24.32 -25.07 2.60
CA MET A 1 -23.21 -24.28 3.15
C MET A 1 -23.81 -22.99 3.64
N THR A 2 -23.71 -22.69 4.93
CA THR A 2 -24.02 -21.36 5.45
C THR A 2 -23.04 -20.39 4.80
N GLU A 3 -23.54 -19.36 4.14
CA GLU A 3 -22.71 -18.23 3.71
C GLU A 3 -22.01 -17.66 4.95
N ILE A 4 -20.68 -17.54 4.89
CA ILE A 4 -19.90 -16.93 5.96
C ILE A 4 -20.04 -15.42 5.75
N ASP A 5 -20.64 -14.72 6.71
CA ASP A 5 -20.61 -13.26 6.73
C ASP A 5 -19.19 -12.79 7.06
N THR A 6 -18.46 -12.34 6.05
CA THR A 6 -17.06 -11.96 6.16
C THR A 6 -16.85 -10.65 6.93
N TRP A 7 -17.92 -9.91 7.25
CA TRP A 7 -17.86 -8.77 8.16
C TRP A 7 -17.79 -9.17 9.63
N GLN A 8 -18.15 -10.40 10.00
CA GLN A 8 -18.15 -10.89 11.39
C GLN A 8 -16.76 -11.31 11.87
N THR A 9 -15.78 -10.43 11.72
CA THR A 9 -14.42 -10.58 12.23
C THR A 9 -14.10 -9.44 13.20
N PRO A 10 -13.37 -9.68 14.30
CA PRO A 10 -12.95 -8.61 15.21
C PRO A 10 -12.21 -7.45 14.53
N PHE A 11 -11.59 -7.71 13.37
CA PHE A 11 -10.84 -6.74 12.59
C PHE A 11 -11.69 -5.84 11.69
N LEU A 12 -13.02 -6.02 11.67
CA LEU A 12 -13.96 -5.18 10.91
C LEU A 12 -15.12 -4.69 11.80
N GLN A 13 -14.89 -4.66 13.11
CA GLN A 13 -15.90 -4.32 14.12
C GLN A 13 -15.37 -3.23 15.06
N GLY A 14 -16.30 -2.46 15.65
CA GLY A 14 -15.97 -1.41 16.62
C GLY A 14 -14.97 -0.39 16.08
N LEU A 15 -13.83 -0.23 16.77
CA LEU A 15 -12.76 0.71 16.38
C LEU A 15 -12.08 0.34 15.05
N MET A 16 -12.23 -0.90 14.59
CA MET A 16 -11.68 -1.40 13.34
C MET A 16 -12.76 -1.49 12.24
N ALA A 17 -13.97 -1.02 12.51
CA ALA A 17 -15.03 -1.01 11.50
C ALA A 17 -14.65 -0.09 10.33
N PRO A 18 -14.92 -0.50 9.07
CA PRO A 18 -14.67 0.35 7.92
C PRO A 18 -15.46 1.65 7.97
N VAL A 19 -14.84 2.72 7.46
CA VAL A 19 -15.48 3.99 7.16
C VAL A 19 -15.80 4.02 5.67
N PHE A 20 -17.08 4.06 5.31
CA PHE A 20 -17.50 4.10 3.91
C PHE A 20 -17.67 5.53 3.38
N ASP A 21 -18.00 6.48 4.25
CA ASP A 21 -18.25 7.85 3.86
C ASP A 21 -16.96 8.62 3.58
N GLU A 22 -16.86 9.19 2.39
CA GLU A 22 -15.90 10.25 2.06
C GLU A 22 -16.53 11.61 2.39
N ARG A 23 -15.82 12.43 3.17
CA ARG A 23 -16.33 13.67 3.75
C ARG A 23 -15.45 14.87 3.40
N ASP A 24 -16.06 16.05 3.49
CA ASP A 24 -15.44 17.37 3.34
C ASP A 24 -15.99 18.32 4.41
N ASP A 25 -15.44 18.23 5.61
CA ASP A 25 -15.87 19.04 6.75
C ASP A 25 -15.04 20.33 6.79
N ARG A 26 -15.64 21.46 6.42
CA ARG A 26 -14.90 22.72 6.22
C ARG A 26 -14.63 23.51 7.50
N ASP A 27 -15.50 23.36 8.51
CA ASP A 27 -15.49 24.16 9.73
C ASP A 27 -15.61 23.24 10.94
N LEU A 28 -14.49 22.61 11.34
CA LEU A 28 -14.47 21.79 12.54
C LEU A 28 -14.53 22.67 13.79
N GLU A 29 -15.23 22.17 14.81
CA GLU A 29 -15.20 22.76 16.14
C GLU A 29 -13.78 22.67 16.73
N VAL A 30 -13.28 23.81 17.22
CA VAL A 30 -11.99 23.90 17.89
C VAL A 30 -12.24 24.17 19.37
N VAL A 31 -11.91 23.20 20.22
CA VAL A 31 -11.92 23.38 21.68
C VAL A 31 -10.53 23.83 22.14
N GLY A 32 -10.42 25.06 22.64
CA GLY A 32 -9.14 25.69 22.96
C GLY A 32 -8.66 26.63 21.85
N GLU A 33 -7.36 26.64 21.56
CA GLU A 33 -6.75 27.51 20.55
C GLU A 33 -5.75 26.75 19.69
N ILE A 34 -5.85 26.88 18.36
CA ILE A 34 -4.82 26.43 17.42
C ILE A 34 -3.79 27.55 17.28
N PRO A 35 -2.49 27.31 17.55
CA PRO A 35 -1.46 28.34 17.43
C PRO A 35 -1.43 28.96 16.03
N ALA A 36 -1.44 30.29 15.93
CA ALA A 36 -1.48 31.02 14.65
C ALA A 36 -0.32 30.68 13.69
N GLY A 37 0.82 30.25 14.22
CA GLY A 37 1.98 29.81 13.42
C GLY A 37 1.84 28.40 12.83
N LEU A 38 0.87 27.60 13.28
CA LEU A 38 0.67 26.24 12.80
C LEU A 38 -0.16 26.26 11.51
N ARG A 39 0.51 26.04 10.39
CA ARG A 39 -0.10 25.99 9.06
C ARG A 39 0.34 24.73 8.34
N GLY A 40 -0.61 23.92 7.90
CA GLY A 40 -0.28 22.70 7.19
C GLY A 40 -1.42 21.68 7.17
N MET A 41 -1.01 20.44 6.95
CA MET A 41 -1.89 19.29 6.82
C MET A 41 -1.23 18.12 7.54
N PHE A 42 -1.96 17.51 8.48
CA PHE A 42 -1.61 16.22 9.04
C PHE A 42 -2.40 15.16 8.28
N VAL A 43 -1.70 14.21 7.64
CA VAL A 43 -2.32 13.11 6.90
C VAL A 43 -1.96 11.79 7.58
N ARG A 44 -2.94 10.89 7.66
CA ARG A 44 -2.74 9.49 8.02
C ARG A 44 -3.43 8.61 6.99
N THR A 45 -2.80 7.51 6.61
CA THR A 45 -3.42 6.43 5.84
C THR A 45 -3.70 5.24 6.76
N GLY A 46 -4.61 4.36 6.34
CA GLY A 46 -4.83 3.09 7.02
C GLY A 46 -5.66 2.13 6.17
N PRO A 47 -5.68 0.82 6.53
CA PRO A 47 -6.48 -0.18 5.84
C PRO A 47 -7.97 0.00 6.13
N ASN A 48 -8.77 0.06 5.07
CA ASN A 48 -10.21 0.28 5.12
C ASN A 48 -10.86 -0.41 3.91
N PRO A 49 -11.30 -1.67 4.01
CA PRO A 49 -11.84 -2.40 2.86
C PRO A 49 -13.16 -1.78 2.39
N GLN A 50 -13.25 -1.45 1.10
CA GLN A 50 -14.49 -0.90 0.55
C GLN A 50 -15.57 -1.97 0.33
N PHE A 51 -15.17 -3.20 0.04
CA PHE A 51 -16.06 -4.33 -0.23
C PHE A 51 -15.88 -5.44 0.80
N ALA A 52 -16.91 -6.29 0.91
CA ALA A 52 -16.85 -7.47 1.75
C ALA A 52 -15.67 -8.36 1.33
N PRO A 53 -14.77 -8.75 2.25
CA PRO A 53 -13.66 -9.63 1.92
C PRO A 53 -14.15 -10.96 1.33
N LEU A 54 -13.35 -11.57 0.44
CA LEU A 54 -13.65 -12.88 -0.15
C LEU A 54 -13.61 -14.05 0.86
N GLY A 55 -13.03 -13.83 2.05
CA GLY A 55 -12.86 -14.84 3.08
C GLY A 55 -12.31 -14.25 4.37
N ALA A 56 -11.42 -14.99 5.05
CA ALA A 56 -10.77 -14.50 6.27
C ALA A 56 -9.97 -13.21 5.99
N TYR A 57 -10.22 -12.18 6.81
CA TYR A 57 -9.65 -10.85 6.64
C TYR A 57 -8.50 -10.60 7.61
N HIS A 58 -7.35 -10.15 7.10
CA HIS A 58 -6.25 -9.63 7.89
C HIS A 58 -6.35 -8.10 8.01
N PRO A 59 -6.00 -7.49 9.17
CA PRO A 59 -6.04 -6.03 9.35
C PRO A 59 -5.29 -5.20 8.31
N PHE A 60 -4.33 -5.79 7.59
CA PHE A 60 -3.50 -5.09 6.59
C PHE A 60 -4.06 -5.17 5.17
N ASP A 61 -5.12 -5.94 4.94
CA ASP A 61 -5.62 -6.22 3.57
C ASP A 61 -6.53 -5.12 3.01
N GLY A 62 -7.06 -4.23 3.86
CA GLY A 62 -8.02 -3.21 3.45
C GLY A 62 -7.44 -2.16 2.50
N ASP A 63 -8.29 -1.53 1.70
CA ASP A 63 -7.89 -0.43 0.82
C ASP A 63 -7.33 0.75 1.60
N GLY A 64 -6.39 1.50 1.03
CA GLY A 64 -5.91 2.72 1.66
C GLY A 64 -7.01 3.77 1.74
N MET A 65 -7.25 4.30 2.93
CA MET A 65 -8.03 5.53 3.11
C MET A 65 -7.17 6.61 3.75
N LEU A 66 -7.04 7.73 3.06
CA LEU A 66 -6.38 8.93 3.54
C LEU A 66 -7.35 9.72 4.42
N HIS A 67 -6.87 10.17 5.57
CA HIS A 67 -7.54 11.11 6.46
C HIS A 67 -6.63 12.31 6.67
N ALA A 68 -7.12 13.50 6.36
CA ALA A 68 -6.37 14.74 6.51
C ALA A 68 -7.10 15.73 7.41
N VAL A 69 -6.35 16.33 8.34
CA VAL A 69 -6.74 17.52 9.09
C VAL A 69 -5.86 18.66 8.62
N TYR A 70 -6.49 19.72 8.14
CA TYR A 70 -5.80 20.92 7.67
C TYR A 70 -5.96 22.01 8.72
N LEU A 71 -4.85 22.65 9.05
CA LEU A 71 -4.77 23.69 10.07
C LEU A 71 -4.27 24.97 9.42
N GLU A 72 -5.02 26.05 9.58
CA GLU A 72 -4.66 27.37 9.04
C GLU A 72 -5.42 28.48 9.78
N ASP A 73 -4.70 29.53 10.19
CA ASP A 73 -5.26 30.75 10.78
C ASP A 73 -6.26 30.48 11.93
N GLY A 74 -5.90 29.55 12.83
CA GLY A 74 -6.71 29.18 13.99
C GLY A 74 -7.90 28.26 13.68
N LYS A 75 -8.06 27.82 12.43
CA LYS A 75 -9.17 26.96 11.97
C LYS A 75 -8.70 25.56 11.61
N ALA A 76 -9.63 24.61 11.67
CA ALA A 76 -9.43 23.25 11.24
C ALA A 76 -10.50 22.80 10.24
N ARG A 77 -10.09 22.06 9.22
CA ARG A 77 -10.99 21.33 8.31
C ARG A 77 -10.54 19.88 8.16
N TYR A 78 -11.45 18.99 7.81
CA TYR A 78 -11.17 17.57 7.61
C TYR A 78 -11.63 17.10 6.23
N ARG A 79 -10.86 16.16 5.67
CA ARG A 79 -11.22 15.43 4.45
C ARG A 79 -10.70 14.01 4.55
N ASN A 80 -11.46 13.05 4.02
CA ASN A 80 -10.98 11.70 3.77
C ASN A 80 -11.31 11.22 2.37
N ARG A 81 -10.41 10.42 1.80
CA ARG A 81 -10.58 9.81 0.48
C ARG A 81 -10.01 8.40 0.47
N PHE A 82 -10.69 7.49 -0.21
CA PHE A 82 -10.06 6.24 -0.62
C PHE A 82 -8.93 6.55 -1.60
N VAL A 83 -7.84 5.81 -1.47
CA VAL A 83 -6.78 5.78 -2.47
C VAL A 83 -7.32 4.99 -3.66
N GLU A 84 -7.46 5.65 -4.80
CA GLU A 84 -7.99 5.05 -6.03
C GLU A 84 -6.90 4.21 -6.71
N SER A 85 -6.45 3.17 -6.00
CA SER A 85 -5.51 2.20 -6.55
C SER A 85 -6.16 1.46 -7.73
N LYS A 86 -5.34 0.98 -8.65
CA LYS A 86 -5.83 0.21 -9.81
C LYS A 86 -6.68 -0.98 -9.39
N GLY A 87 -6.26 -1.67 -8.32
CA GLY A 87 -7.02 -2.79 -7.76
C GLY A 87 -8.36 -2.39 -7.15
N LEU A 88 -8.44 -1.26 -6.44
CA LEU A 88 -9.72 -0.76 -5.93
C LEU A 88 -10.65 -0.33 -7.06
N LEU A 89 -10.12 0.35 -8.09
CA LEU A 89 -10.88 0.74 -9.26
C LEU A 89 -11.45 -0.47 -10.01
N ALA A 90 -10.66 -1.54 -10.15
CA ALA A 90 -11.11 -2.80 -10.76
C ALA A 90 -12.24 -3.48 -9.96
N GLU A 91 -12.17 -3.44 -8.63
CA GLU A 91 -13.24 -3.92 -7.75
C GLU A 91 -14.49 -3.05 -7.82
N ARG A 92 -14.35 -1.71 -7.85
CA ARG A 92 -15.46 -0.78 -8.03
C ARG A 92 -16.20 -1.03 -9.35
N ALA A 93 -15.48 -1.32 -10.42
CA ALA A 93 -16.07 -1.65 -11.72
C ALA A 93 -16.93 -2.93 -11.68
N ARG A 94 -16.62 -3.86 -10.77
CA ARG A 94 -17.33 -5.14 -10.59
C ARG A 94 -18.34 -5.11 -9.43
N GLY A 95 -18.22 -4.15 -8.52
CA GLY A 95 -19.08 -3.98 -7.36
C GLY A 95 -18.80 -4.95 -6.21
N HIS A 96 -17.65 -5.64 -6.21
CA HIS A 96 -17.26 -6.57 -5.16
C HIS A 96 -15.73 -6.72 -5.05
N ALA A 97 -15.27 -7.26 -3.91
CA ALA A 97 -13.86 -7.60 -3.74
C ALA A 97 -13.43 -8.65 -4.77
N CYS A 98 -12.25 -8.48 -5.35
CA CYS A 98 -11.69 -9.38 -6.35
C CYS A 98 -10.37 -10.00 -5.88
N TYR A 99 -9.71 -9.37 -4.90
CA TYR A 99 -8.43 -9.82 -4.36
C TYR A 99 -8.62 -10.53 -3.02
N GLY A 100 -7.91 -11.64 -2.84
CA GLY A 100 -7.69 -12.24 -1.53
C GLY A 100 -6.61 -11.52 -0.73
N GLY A 101 -6.66 -11.68 0.59
CA GLY A 101 -5.74 -11.05 1.53
C GLY A 101 -4.70 -12.00 2.13
N MET A 102 -3.93 -11.54 3.10
CA MET A 102 -2.90 -12.33 3.78
C MET A 102 -3.46 -13.58 4.47
N SER A 103 -4.68 -13.50 5.01
CA SER A 103 -5.35 -14.62 5.69
C SER A 103 -6.21 -15.48 4.75
N ASN A 104 -6.38 -15.07 3.50
CA ASN A 104 -7.09 -15.81 2.47
C ASN A 104 -6.49 -15.49 1.11
N PHE A 105 -5.31 -16.05 0.84
CA PHE A 105 -4.54 -15.73 -0.36
C PHE A 105 -5.25 -16.26 -1.60
N GLN A 106 -5.75 -15.34 -2.43
CA GLN A 106 -6.50 -15.65 -3.64
C GLN A 106 -6.13 -14.62 -4.71
N PHE A 107 -5.69 -15.13 -5.86
CA PHE A 107 -5.49 -14.30 -7.04
C PHE A 107 -6.83 -13.91 -7.66
N PRO A 108 -6.94 -12.70 -8.22
CA PRO A 108 -8.15 -12.28 -8.90
C PRO A 108 -8.23 -12.95 -10.29
N ASP A 109 -9.38 -12.78 -10.96
CA ASP A 109 -9.57 -13.27 -12.33
C ASP A 109 -8.62 -12.58 -13.33
N PRO A 110 -8.30 -13.21 -14.48
CA PRO A 110 -7.29 -12.70 -15.42
C PRO A 110 -7.52 -11.27 -15.94
N ASP A 111 -8.77 -10.87 -16.10
CA ASP A 111 -9.15 -9.52 -16.52
C ASP A 111 -8.87 -8.47 -15.43
N VAL A 112 -9.16 -8.78 -14.16
CA VAL A 112 -8.77 -7.96 -13.01
C VAL A 112 -7.25 -7.88 -12.88
N MET A 113 -6.54 -8.98 -13.13
CA MET A 113 -5.07 -8.99 -13.12
C MET A 113 -4.47 -8.06 -14.17
N GLU A 114 -5.09 -7.93 -15.34
CA GLU A 114 -4.65 -7.02 -16.40
C GLU A 114 -4.83 -5.55 -16.00
N GLU A 115 -5.93 -5.22 -15.32
CA GLU A 115 -6.25 -3.87 -14.85
C GLU A 115 -5.43 -3.44 -13.62
N GLY A 116 -5.43 -4.29 -12.58
CA GLY A 116 -4.94 -3.96 -11.25
C GLY A 116 -3.68 -4.68 -10.82
N GLY A 117 -3.16 -5.60 -11.64
CA GLY A 117 -2.01 -6.43 -11.33
C GLY A 117 -2.37 -7.70 -10.55
N MET A 118 -1.39 -8.60 -10.42
CA MET A 118 -1.53 -9.90 -9.74
C MET A 118 -1.79 -9.76 -8.24
N MET A 119 -1.15 -8.78 -7.61
CA MET A 119 -1.31 -8.43 -6.19
C MET A 119 -1.84 -7.01 -6.10
N LYS A 120 -2.73 -6.77 -5.13
CA LYS A 120 -3.31 -5.46 -4.91
C LYS A 120 -2.31 -4.53 -4.23
N ASN A 121 -2.03 -3.38 -4.84
CA ASN A 121 -1.35 -2.28 -4.17
C ASN A 121 -2.40 -1.43 -3.43
N THR A 122 -2.65 -1.72 -2.16
CA THR A 122 -3.64 -1.01 -1.34
C THR A 122 -3.20 0.38 -0.92
N ALA A 123 -1.89 0.65 -0.91
CA ALA A 123 -1.31 1.93 -0.49
C ALA A 123 -1.85 2.42 0.88
N ASN A 124 -1.83 1.54 1.88
CA ASN A 124 -2.52 1.72 3.16
C ASN A 124 -1.59 1.79 4.39
N THR A 125 -0.28 1.64 4.23
CA THR A 125 0.67 1.45 5.33
C THR A 125 1.13 2.78 5.93
N ALA A 126 1.61 3.69 5.07
CA ALA A 126 2.24 4.93 5.52
C ALA A 126 2.04 6.07 4.52
N THR A 127 2.29 7.30 4.97
CA THR A 127 2.33 8.50 4.12
C THR A 127 3.63 9.26 4.30
N VAL A 128 4.16 9.83 3.23
CA VAL A 128 5.37 10.64 3.26
C VAL A 128 5.25 11.83 2.31
N ARG A 129 5.82 12.97 2.72
CA ARG A 129 6.06 14.09 1.82
C ARG A 129 7.53 14.07 1.41
N HIS A 130 7.80 13.92 0.12
CA HIS A 130 9.14 13.86 -0.42
C HIS A 130 9.22 14.64 -1.74
N ALA A 131 10.31 15.38 -1.95
CA ALA A 131 10.53 16.19 -3.16
C ALA A 131 9.33 17.10 -3.54
N GLY A 132 8.66 17.69 -2.54
CA GLY A 132 7.49 18.56 -2.75
C GLY A 132 6.17 17.83 -3.04
N ARG A 133 6.20 16.49 -3.16
CA ARG A 133 5.06 15.63 -3.51
C ARG A 133 4.62 14.81 -2.29
N TYR A 134 3.42 14.24 -2.37
CA TYR A 134 2.83 13.45 -1.29
C TYR A 134 2.59 12.02 -1.77
N PHE A 135 3.01 11.05 -0.98
CA PHE A 135 2.89 9.64 -1.31
C PHE A 135 2.26 8.88 -0.18
N THR A 136 1.50 7.86 -0.54
CA THR A 136 1.07 6.79 0.35
C THR A 136 1.63 5.46 -0.13
N LEU A 137 1.96 4.60 0.83
CA LEU A 137 2.91 3.51 0.63
C LEU A 137 2.29 2.17 1.02
N LEU A 138 2.75 1.12 0.36
CA LEU A 138 2.62 -0.28 0.73
C LEU A 138 3.98 -0.94 0.52
N GLU A 139 4.39 -1.83 1.42
CA GLU A 139 5.70 -2.49 1.41
C GLU A 139 6.00 -3.27 0.12
N SER A 140 4.95 -3.81 -0.51
CA SER A 140 5.02 -4.64 -1.72
C SER A 140 4.62 -3.91 -3.00
N GLY A 141 4.45 -2.59 -2.95
CA GLY A 141 3.94 -1.78 -4.07
C GLY A 141 4.81 -0.57 -4.38
N ALA A 142 4.61 0.01 -5.57
CA ALA A 142 5.14 1.33 -5.86
C ALA A 142 4.39 2.38 -5.00
N PRO A 143 5.06 3.46 -4.57
CA PRO A 143 4.41 4.60 -3.93
C PRO A 143 3.25 5.11 -4.79
N THR A 144 2.11 5.40 -4.18
CA THR A 144 0.99 6.04 -4.87
C THR A 144 0.97 7.52 -4.49
N GLU A 145 1.06 8.39 -5.49
CA GLU A 145 1.04 9.84 -5.29
C GLU A 145 -0.40 10.33 -5.07
N PHE A 146 -0.55 11.33 -4.20
CA PHE A 146 -1.79 12.08 -4.03
C PHE A 146 -1.52 13.59 -3.93
N ASP A 147 -2.54 14.41 -4.19
CA ASP A 147 -2.45 15.86 -4.07
C ASP A 147 -2.92 16.39 -2.70
N ARG A 148 -2.91 17.71 -2.51
CA ARG A 148 -3.34 18.31 -1.24
C ARG A 148 -4.82 18.14 -0.94
N ASP A 149 -5.64 17.80 -1.94
CA ASP A 149 -7.07 17.52 -1.79
C ASP A 149 -7.34 16.00 -1.71
N LEU A 150 -6.29 15.21 -1.48
CA LEU A 150 -6.32 13.75 -1.38
C LEU A 150 -6.81 13.05 -2.66
N ASN A 151 -6.73 13.72 -3.81
CA ASN A 151 -7.00 13.06 -5.08
C ASN A 151 -5.81 12.15 -5.41
N THR A 152 -6.10 10.93 -5.84
CA THR A 152 -5.06 9.98 -6.23
C THR A 152 -4.53 10.35 -7.62
N LEU A 153 -3.21 10.52 -7.73
CA LEU A 153 -2.52 10.85 -8.99
C LEU A 153 -1.95 9.59 -9.67
N GLY A 154 -1.78 8.51 -8.92
CA GLY A 154 -1.39 7.20 -9.43
C GLY A 154 -0.06 6.69 -8.85
N GLU A 155 0.33 5.49 -9.26
CA GLU A 155 1.60 4.88 -8.86
C GLU A 155 2.79 5.65 -9.47
N HIS A 156 3.85 5.79 -8.68
CA HIS A 156 5.03 6.55 -9.04
C HIS A 156 6.30 5.69 -8.90
N ASP A 157 7.13 5.68 -9.93
CA ASP A 157 8.34 4.85 -10.04
C ASP A 157 9.65 5.66 -10.01
N TYR A 158 9.57 6.97 -9.75
CA TYR A 158 10.71 7.90 -9.66
C TYR A 158 11.65 7.89 -10.88
N ASP A 159 11.12 7.57 -12.05
CA ASP A 159 11.88 7.44 -13.31
C ASP A 159 13.09 6.49 -13.15
N THR A 160 12.99 5.51 -12.25
CA THR A 160 14.09 4.57 -11.99
C THR A 160 14.32 3.67 -13.20
N GLU A 161 15.53 3.71 -13.76
CA GLU A 161 16.02 2.60 -14.57
C GLU A 161 16.11 1.39 -13.65
N ARG A 162 15.24 0.39 -13.87
CA ARG A 162 15.27 -0.85 -13.09
C ARG A 162 16.57 -1.59 -13.45
N PRO A 163 17.51 -1.78 -12.52
CA PRO A 163 18.77 -2.43 -12.84
C PRO A 163 18.49 -3.85 -13.36
N GLU A 164 19.08 -4.20 -14.50
CA GLU A 164 19.07 -5.58 -14.98
C GLU A 164 19.71 -6.45 -13.88
N ILE A 165 18.94 -7.37 -13.30
CA ILE A 165 19.46 -8.33 -12.34
C ILE A 165 20.06 -9.47 -13.15
N ASP A 166 21.39 -9.44 -13.33
CA ASP A 166 22.13 -10.60 -13.83
C ASP A 166 22.03 -11.73 -12.79
N VAL A 167 21.20 -12.72 -13.08
CA VAL A 167 21.25 -13.98 -12.36
C VAL A 167 22.50 -14.73 -12.85
N ALA A 168 23.42 -15.00 -11.92
CA ALA A 168 24.75 -15.57 -12.18
C ALA A 168 24.79 -16.94 -12.89
N ASP A 169 23.64 -17.48 -13.31
CA ASP A 169 23.50 -18.76 -13.98
C ASP A 169 23.27 -18.60 -15.51
N GLY A 170 23.34 -17.38 -16.05
CA GLY A 170 23.34 -17.13 -17.51
C GLY A 170 21.97 -17.15 -18.18
N GLU A 171 20.88 -17.30 -17.42
CA GLU A 171 19.52 -17.11 -17.94
C GLU A 171 19.10 -15.65 -17.86
N ARG A 172 18.96 -15.00 -19.02
CA ARG A 172 18.33 -13.68 -19.12
C ARG A 172 16.84 -13.85 -18.82
N LEU A 173 16.35 -13.34 -17.68
CA LEU A 173 14.91 -13.23 -17.45
C LEU A 173 14.35 -12.19 -18.42
N GLU A 174 13.73 -12.65 -19.51
CA GLU A 174 12.96 -11.76 -20.38
C GLU A 174 11.79 -11.16 -19.60
N ARG A 175 11.84 -9.83 -19.49
CA ARG A 175 10.77 -8.85 -19.32
C ARG A 175 9.40 -9.42 -18.88
N LEU A 176 9.25 -9.73 -17.60
CA LEU A 176 7.96 -10.05 -16.98
C LEU A 176 7.73 -9.22 -15.72
N GLY A 177 7.29 -7.97 -15.91
CA GLY A 177 6.58 -7.13 -14.92
C GLY A 177 7.24 -6.93 -13.55
N PRO A 178 6.61 -6.15 -12.64
CA PRO A 178 7.11 -5.96 -11.29
C PRO A 178 6.91 -7.27 -10.50
N ARG A 179 7.88 -8.18 -10.55
CA ARG A 179 7.91 -9.32 -9.62
C ARG A 179 8.40 -8.86 -8.26
N TYR A 180 7.50 -8.30 -7.46
CA TYR A 180 7.62 -8.42 -6.01
C TYR A 180 7.47 -9.91 -5.68
N GLY A 181 8.56 -10.57 -5.31
CA GLY A 181 8.60 -11.90 -4.69
C GLY A 181 7.63 -12.94 -5.26
N GLY A 182 7.94 -13.52 -6.42
CA GLY A 182 7.28 -14.77 -6.81
C GLY A 182 7.62 -15.87 -5.80
N LEU A 183 6.60 -16.54 -5.24
CA LEU A 183 6.76 -17.81 -4.55
C LEU A 183 7.54 -18.76 -5.48
N GLY A 184 8.81 -19.00 -5.17
CA GLY A 184 9.72 -19.81 -5.99
C GLY A 184 11.10 -19.19 -6.25
N CYS A 185 11.37 -17.95 -5.84
CA CYS A 185 12.69 -17.36 -6.01
C CYS A 185 13.70 -17.90 -4.97
N SER A 186 14.69 -18.68 -5.39
CA SER A 186 15.74 -19.25 -4.52
C SER A 186 16.78 -18.22 -4.04
N ARG A 187 16.68 -16.96 -4.49
CA ARG A 187 17.54 -15.85 -4.08
C ARG A 187 16.70 -14.60 -3.84
N CYS A 188 16.78 -14.04 -2.64
CA CYS A 188 16.17 -12.74 -2.34
C CYS A 188 17.13 -11.63 -2.74
N THR A 189 16.66 -10.58 -3.38
CA THR A 189 17.46 -9.40 -3.69
C THR A 189 16.94 -8.23 -2.88
N VAL A 190 17.82 -7.59 -2.10
CA VAL A 190 17.50 -6.32 -1.46
C VAL A 190 17.95 -5.21 -2.39
N GLN A 191 17.03 -4.33 -2.79
CA GLN A 191 17.34 -3.14 -3.57
C GLN A 191 17.29 -1.91 -2.66
N VAL A 192 18.40 -1.17 -2.59
CA VAL A 192 18.46 0.12 -1.91
C VAL A 192 18.42 1.21 -2.97
N GLN A 193 17.41 2.08 -2.89
CA GLN A 193 17.25 3.24 -3.77
C GLN A 193 17.44 4.53 -2.98
N THR A 194 18.25 5.45 -3.52
CA THR A 194 18.38 6.80 -2.96
C THR A 194 17.70 7.81 -3.89
N VAL A 195 16.69 8.49 -3.36
CA VAL A 195 15.99 9.59 -4.04
C VAL A 195 16.34 10.91 -3.35
N PRO A 196 17.11 11.81 -3.98
CA PRO A 196 17.37 13.15 -3.46
C PRO A 196 16.08 13.98 -3.41
N VAL A 197 16.10 15.04 -2.61
CA VAL A 197 15.00 16.02 -2.49
C VAL A 197 14.62 16.66 -3.84
N ALA A 198 15.50 16.60 -4.84
CA ALA A 198 15.21 17.04 -6.21
C ALA A 198 14.23 16.12 -6.97
N GLY A 199 13.98 14.89 -6.49
CA GLY A 199 12.90 14.02 -6.95
C GLY A 199 13.25 12.94 -7.98
N SER A 200 14.46 12.92 -8.54
CA SER A 200 14.92 11.88 -9.47
C SER A 200 15.82 10.88 -8.76
N ALA A 201 15.55 9.57 -8.83
CA ALA A 201 16.41 8.57 -8.21
C ALA A 201 17.84 8.62 -8.79
N THR A 202 18.86 8.62 -7.92
CA THR A 202 20.26 8.77 -8.34
C THR A 202 21.07 7.50 -8.30
N SER A 203 20.62 6.48 -7.56
CA SER A 203 21.30 5.19 -7.46
C SER A 203 20.36 4.10 -6.96
N ALA A 204 20.47 2.92 -7.56
CA ALA A 204 19.86 1.68 -7.09
C ALA A 204 20.97 0.63 -6.94
N VAL A 205 21.12 0.04 -5.76
CA VAL A 205 22.09 -1.03 -5.50
C VAL A 205 21.32 -2.30 -5.17
N ALA A 206 21.55 -3.37 -5.93
CA ALA A 206 20.99 -4.68 -5.68
C ALA A 206 22.02 -5.55 -4.93
N ALA A 207 21.68 -5.99 -3.73
CA ALA A 207 22.49 -6.91 -2.94
C ALA A 207 21.82 -8.30 -2.92
N PRO A 208 22.49 -9.36 -3.39
CA PRO A 208 21.96 -10.71 -3.29
C PRO A 208 21.98 -11.18 -1.82
N HIS A 209 20.87 -11.74 -1.36
CA HIS A 209 20.72 -12.34 -0.03
C HIS A 209 20.51 -13.85 -0.17
N ARG A 210 21.19 -14.63 0.68
CA ARG A 210 21.19 -16.11 0.62
C ARG A 210 19.96 -16.76 1.26
N GLU A 211 19.20 -16.01 2.03
CA GLU A 211 18.00 -16.48 2.75
C GLU A 211 16.81 -15.55 2.49
N HIS A 212 15.59 -16.06 2.63
CA HIS A 212 14.39 -15.22 2.62
C HIS A 212 14.44 -14.26 3.82
N ALA A 213 14.29 -12.96 3.56
CA ALA A 213 14.29 -11.93 4.58
C ALA A 213 13.05 -11.05 4.42
N ALA A 214 12.40 -10.72 5.53
CA ALA A 214 11.40 -9.68 5.58
C ALA A 214 12.05 -8.42 6.17
N CYS A 215 11.94 -7.29 5.47
CA CYS A 215 12.48 -6.02 5.93
C CYS A 215 11.33 -5.07 6.23
N VAL A 216 11.27 -4.55 7.45
CA VAL A 216 10.30 -3.54 7.89
C VAL A 216 11.09 -2.44 8.58
N GLY A 217 11.01 -1.20 8.06
CA GLY A 217 11.90 -0.12 8.50
C GLY A 217 13.36 -0.39 8.13
N ASN A 218 14.29 -0.12 9.06
CA ASN A 218 15.73 -0.33 8.85
C ASN A 218 16.21 -1.73 9.26
N GLU A 219 15.29 -2.64 9.60
CA GLU A 219 15.61 -3.98 10.09
C GLU A 219 15.17 -5.03 9.08
N CYS A 220 16.09 -5.94 8.74
CA CYS A 220 15.79 -7.14 7.97
C CYS A 220 15.92 -8.34 8.90
N VAL A 221 14.83 -9.08 9.08
CA VAL A 221 14.82 -10.30 9.88
C VAL A 221 14.84 -11.50 8.92
N PRO A 222 15.80 -12.43 9.06
CA PRO A 222 15.78 -13.68 8.32
C PRO A 222 14.49 -14.44 8.64
N GLN A 223 13.71 -14.81 7.62
CA GLN A 223 12.63 -15.76 7.81
C GLN A 223 13.25 -17.14 8.05
N LEU A 224 13.33 -17.55 9.31
CA LEU A 224 13.62 -18.94 9.68
C LEU A 224 12.49 -19.81 9.12
N LEU A 225 12.68 -20.34 7.91
CA LEU A 225 11.92 -21.46 7.41
C LEU A 225 12.17 -22.63 8.36
N GLN A 226 11.28 -22.83 9.34
CA GLN A 226 11.23 -24.07 10.10
C GLN A 226 10.97 -25.18 9.09
N ARG A 227 12.02 -25.94 8.76
CA ARG A 227 11.89 -27.17 7.97
C ARG A 227 10.96 -28.09 8.75
N LEU A 228 9.72 -28.23 8.28
CA LEU A 228 8.86 -29.30 8.75
C LEU A 228 9.58 -30.62 8.45
N PRO A 229 9.77 -31.51 9.43
CA PRO A 229 10.42 -32.79 9.19
C PRO A 229 9.56 -33.60 8.22
N THR A 230 10.14 -33.92 7.06
CA THR A 230 9.57 -34.88 6.11
C THR A 230 9.48 -36.24 6.81
N ARG A 231 8.27 -36.81 6.87
CA ARG A 231 8.07 -38.24 7.14
C ARG A 231 8.27 -39.05 5.87
#